data_AF-A0A842NMP2-F1
#
_entry.id   AF-A0A842NMP2-F1
#
_cell.length_a   1.000
_cell.length_b   1.000
_cell.length_c   1.000
_cell.angle_alpha   90.00
_cell.angle_beta   90.00
_cell.angle_gamma   90.00
#
_symmetry.space_group_name_H-M   'P 1'
#
loop_
_entity.id
_entity.type
_entity.pdbx_description
1 polymer ?
#
loop_
_entity_poly.entity_id
_entity_poly.type
_entity_poly.pdbx_seq_one_letter_code
_entity_poly.pdbx_strand_id
1 'polypeptide(L)' 'KVDTFGYHLSVFDYGVPPHAGCGIGLERLMMALTGIDNIRDTTFYPRDVDRLTP' A
#
# COMPACT_ATOMS: atom_id res chain seq x y z
N LYS A 1 11.47 13.32 -14.78
CA LYS A 1 10.88 12.67 -13.58
C LYS A 1 11.76 11.54 -13.01
N VAL A 2 12.86 11.16 -13.66
CA VAL A 2 13.87 10.28 -13.05
C VAL A 2 14.71 11.05 -12.03
N ASP A 3 14.92 12.35 -12.27
CA ASP A 3 15.68 13.26 -11.39
C ASP A 3 15.09 13.37 -9.98
N THR A 4 13.79 13.15 -9.82
CA THR A 4 13.09 13.24 -8.52
C THR A 4 13.45 12.09 -7.57
N PHE A 5 13.94 10.95 -8.09
CA PHE A 5 14.30 9.77 -7.29
C PHE A 5 15.79 9.65 -6.99
N GLY A 6 16.61 10.65 -7.35
CA GLY A 6 18.07 10.60 -7.19
C GLY A 6 18.53 10.27 -5.76
N TYR A 7 17.84 10.81 -4.74
CA TYR A 7 18.13 10.49 -3.33
C TYR A 7 17.87 9.03 -2.97
N HIS A 8 16.80 8.42 -3.50
CA HIS A 8 16.49 7.02 -3.22
C HIS A 8 17.48 6.09 -3.94
N LEU A 9 17.89 6.46 -5.15
CA LEU A 9 18.77 5.62 -5.98
C LEU A 9 20.22 5.60 -5.49
N SER A 10 20.73 6.70 -4.90
CA SER A 10 22.10 6.75 -4.40
C SER A 10 22.38 5.77 -3.24
N VAL A 11 21.32 5.29 -2.57
CA VAL A 11 21.45 4.28 -1.49
C VAL A 11 21.95 2.94 -2.03
N PHE A 12 21.62 2.60 -3.28
CA PHE A 12 22.02 1.32 -3.87
C PHE A 12 23.51 1.26 -4.23
N ASP A 13 24.19 2.41 -4.39
CA ASP A 13 25.62 2.50 -4.71
C ASP A 13 26.54 2.01 -3.57
N TYR A 14 26.02 1.94 -2.33
CA TYR A 14 26.75 1.49 -1.15
C TYR A 14 26.69 -0.02 -0.92
N GLY A 15 26.27 -0.81 -1.93
CA GLY A 15 26.32 -2.27 -1.86
C GLY A 15 25.14 -2.91 -1.13
N VAL A 16 23.91 -2.49 -1.48
CA VAL A 16 22.68 -3.09 -0.92
C VAL A 16 22.55 -4.55 -1.40
N PRO A 17 22.33 -5.52 -0.50
CA PRO A 17 22.15 -6.92 -0.89
C PRO A 17 20.87 -7.13 -1.72
N PRO A 18 20.77 -8.22 -2.51
CA PRO A 18 19.55 -8.54 -3.23
C PRO A 18 18.40 -8.73 -2.24
N HIS A 19 17.33 -7.94 -2.42
CA HIS A 19 16.17 -7.93 -1.53
C HIS A 19 14.88 -8.02 -2.35
N ALA A 20 13.84 -8.55 -1.72
CA ALA A 20 12.49 -8.60 -2.23
C ALA A 20 11.52 -8.27 -1.10
N GLY A 21 10.29 -7.90 -1.44
CA GLY A 21 9.24 -7.60 -0.48
C GLY A 21 7.86 -7.90 -1.05
N CYS A 22 6.88 -7.93 -0.16
CA CYS A 22 5.46 -8.05 -0.52
C CYS A 22 4.68 -6.97 0.23
N GLY A 23 3.70 -6.37 -0.44
CA GLY A 23 2.74 -5.48 0.19
C GLY A 23 1.37 -6.15 0.24
N ILE A 24 0.74 -6.15 1.41
CA ILE A 24 -0.61 -6.69 1.61
C ILE A 24 -1.50 -5.56 2.09
N GLY A 25 -2.62 -5.35 1.40
CA GLY A 25 -3.65 -4.41 1.85
C GLY A 25 -4.45 -5.01 3.00
N LEU A 26 -4.46 -4.35 4.16
CA LEU A 26 -5.11 -4.85 5.36
C LEU A 26 -6.60 -5.09 5.16
N GLU A 27 -7.29 -4.15 4.53
CA GLU A 27 -8.73 -4.22 4.28
C GLU A 27 -9.07 -5.38 3.36
N ARG A 28 -8.25 -5.61 2.31
CA ARG A 28 -8.41 -6.75 1.40
C ARG A 28 -8.08 -8.08 2.07
N LEU A 29 -7.08 -8.11 2.96
CA LEU A 29 -6.81 -9.28 3.78
C LEU A 29 -8.02 -9.61 4.66
N MET A 30 -8.64 -8.59 5.28
CA MET A 30 -9.85 -8.77 6.09
C MET A 30 -11.03 -9.28 5.26
N MET A 31 -11.23 -8.77 4.04
CA MET A 31 -12.26 -9.31 3.14
C MET A 31 -12.06 -10.80 2.86
N ALA A 32 -10.82 -11.21 2.56
CA ALA A 32 -10.49 -12.60 2.29
C ALA A 32 -10.68 -13.50 3.53
N LEU A 33 -10.38 -12.99 4.73
CA LEU A 33 -10.54 -13.74 5.98
C LEU A 33 -12.01 -13.83 6.44
N THR A 34 -12.82 -12.81 6.15
CA THR A 34 -14.20 -12.70 6.65
C THR A 34 -15.26 -13.10 5.61
N GLY A 35 -14.88 -13.23 4.34
CA GLY A 35 -15.81 -13.52 3.24
C GLY A 35 -16.71 -12.34 2.87
N ILE A 36 -16.35 -11.12 3.25
CA ILE A 36 -17.10 -9.90 2.96
C ILE A 36 -16.81 -9.45 1.52
N ASP A 37 -17.86 -9.19 0.73
CA ASP A 37 -17.75 -8.82 -0.69
C ASP A 37 -17.32 -7.37 -0.91
N ASN A 38 -17.57 -6.46 0.04
CA ASN A 38 -17.27 -5.03 -0.09
C ASN A 38 -16.19 -4.56 0.90
N ILE A 39 -15.13 -3.94 0.37
CA ILE A 39 -14.01 -3.40 1.16
C ILE A 39 -14.43 -2.32 2.15
N ARG A 40 -15.54 -1.62 1.87
CA ARG A 40 -16.07 -0.57 2.75
C ARG A 40 -16.56 -1.14 4.08
N ASP A 41 -17.04 -2.39 4.07
CA ASP A 41 -17.57 -3.05 5.27
C ASP A 41 -16.44 -3.61 6.16
N THR A 42 -15.24 -3.77 5.60
CA THR A 42 -14.02 -4.11 6.35
C THR A 42 -13.23 -2.88 6.81
N THR A 43 -13.69 -1.66 6.48
CA THR A 43 -12.98 -0.40 6.77
C THR A 43 -13.79 0.45 7.73
N PHE A 44 -13.21 0.88 8.84
CA PHE A 44 -13.94 1.66 9.86
C PHE A 44 -14.45 3.01 9.33
N TYR A 45 -13.62 3.75 8.58
CA TYR A 45 -13.99 4.97 7.87
C TYR A 45 -13.60 4.85 6.40
N PRO A 46 -14.48 4.33 5.53
CA PRO A 46 -14.14 4.11 4.13
C PRO A 46 -13.87 5.44 3.42
N ARG A 47 -12.75 5.50 2.71
CA ARG A 47 -12.34 6.64 1.88
C ARG A 47 -12.52 6.27 0.42
N ASP A 48 -13.17 7.16 -0.31
CA ASP A 48 -13.33 7.04 -1.75
C ASP A 48 -13.15 8.42 -2.39
N VAL A 49 -13.08 8.48 -3.71
CA VAL A 49 -13.03 9.73 -4.47
C VAL A 49 -14.18 10.66 -4.06
N ASP A 50 -15.36 10.09 -3.81
CA ASP A 50 -16.58 10.82 -3.47
C ASP A 50 -16.83 10.97 -1.96
N ARG A 51 -16.05 10.30 -1.10
CA ARG A 51 -16.26 10.30 0.36
C ARG A 51 -15.01 10.73 1.13
N LEU A 52 -15.03 12.00 1.56
CA LEU A 52 -13.95 12.66 2.30
C LEU A 52 -14.27 13.02 3.76
N THR A 53 -15.46 12.74 4.24
CA THR A 53 -15.85 12.90 5.66
C THR A 53 -16.32 11.56 6.20
N PRO A 54 -16.38 11.40 7.54
CA PRO A 54 -17.39 10.50 8.10
C PRO A 54 -18.74 10.73 7.43
#